data_AF-A0A3C0E9C5-F1
#
_entry.id   AF-A0A3C0E9C5-F1
#
_cell.length_a   1.000
_cell.length_b   1.000
_cell.length_c   1.000
_cell.angle_alpha   90.00
_cell.angle_beta   90.00
_cell.angle_gamma   90.00
#
_symmetry.space_group_name_H-M   'P 1'
#
loop_
_entity.id
_entity.type
_entity.pdbx_description
1 polymer ?
#
loop_
_entity_poly.entity_id
_entity_poly.type
_entity_poly.pdbx_seq_one_letter_code
_entity_poly.pdbx_strand_id
1 'polypeptide(L)'
;MAEDAWNTREPERVSLAYTVDSVWRNRAEFLSGREMIVQFLRRKWAKELDYRLIKEFWAFDDARISVRFAYEWRDDSGNWFRSYGNENWEFDESGLMPRRIASINDLPIEESERKYRWPLGHRPDEHPGLSQLGL
;
A
#
# COMPACT_ATOMS: atom_id res chain seq x y z
N MET A 1 -3.55 -11.39 3.70
CA MET A 1 -3.17 -10.22 4.52
C MET A 1 -3.30 -8.93 3.69
N ALA A 2 -3.26 -7.74 4.31
CA ALA A 2 -3.42 -6.47 3.59
C ALA A 2 -2.34 -6.27 2.48
N GLU A 3 -1.10 -6.70 2.71
CA GLU A 3 -0.04 -6.71 1.69
C GLU A 3 -0.45 -7.47 0.44
N ASP A 4 -0.90 -8.72 0.58
CA ASP A 4 -1.28 -9.59 -0.52
C ASP A 4 -2.41 -8.97 -1.35
N ALA A 5 -3.42 -8.41 -0.68
CA ALA A 5 -4.54 -7.76 -1.34
C ALA A 5 -4.05 -6.58 -2.19
N TRP A 6 -3.21 -5.70 -1.66
CA TRP A 6 -2.67 -4.56 -2.40
C TRP A 6 -1.77 -5.00 -3.56
N ASN A 7 -1.03 -6.09 -3.41
CA ASN A 7 -0.19 -6.66 -4.48
C ASN A 7 -1.01 -7.29 -5.64
N THR A 8 -2.30 -7.55 -5.47
CA THR A 8 -3.18 -7.92 -6.61
C THR A 8 -3.40 -6.76 -7.58
N ARG A 9 -3.35 -5.53 -7.07
CA ARG A 9 -3.76 -4.28 -7.75
C ARG A 9 -5.20 -4.33 -8.29
N GLU A 10 -6.09 -5.04 -7.59
CA GLU A 10 -7.53 -5.11 -7.88
C GLU A 10 -8.29 -4.13 -6.96
N PRO A 11 -8.76 -2.98 -7.48
CA PRO A 11 -9.40 -1.93 -6.66
C PRO A 11 -10.55 -2.43 -5.79
N GLU A 12 -11.44 -3.21 -6.39
CA GLU A 12 -12.63 -3.75 -5.77
C GLU A 12 -12.25 -4.71 -4.64
N ARG A 13 -11.33 -5.64 -4.90
CA ARG A 13 -10.86 -6.61 -3.91
C ARG A 13 -10.19 -5.93 -2.72
N VAL A 14 -9.36 -4.92 -2.95
CA VAL A 14 -8.71 -4.16 -1.88
C VAL A 14 -9.73 -3.34 -1.09
N SER A 15 -10.74 -2.77 -1.75
CA SER A 15 -11.77 -1.96 -1.10
C SER A 15 -12.63 -2.72 -0.08
N LEU A 16 -12.71 -4.05 -0.19
CA LEU A 16 -13.49 -4.90 0.72
C LEU A 16 -12.93 -4.93 2.15
N ALA A 17 -11.68 -4.55 2.36
CA ALA A 17 -11.08 -4.45 3.70
C ALA A 17 -11.49 -3.18 4.49
N TYR A 18 -12.27 -2.29 3.87
CA TYR A 18 -12.67 -1.00 4.42
C TYR A 18 -14.18 -0.95 4.62
N THR A 19 -14.66 -0.24 5.65
CA THR A 19 -16.11 -0.03 5.84
C THR A 19 -16.72 0.72 4.65
N VAL A 20 -18.04 0.64 4.49
CA VAL A 20 -18.75 1.32 3.39
C VAL A 20 -18.55 2.83 3.45
N ASP A 21 -18.44 3.38 4.65
CA ASP A 21 -18.26 4.79 5.00
C ASP A 21 -16.79 5.16 5.37
N SER A 22 -15.83 4.29 5.04
CA SER A 22 -14.43 4.46 5.44
C SER A 22 -13.84 5.82 5.02
N VAL A 23 -13.09 6.44 5.93
CA VAL A 23 -12.46 7.75 5.71
C VAL A 23 -10.96 7.59 5.56
N TRP A 24 -10.42 8.07 4.44
CA TRP A 24 -8.98 8.05 4.17
C TRP A 24 -8.39 9.44 4.10
N ARG A 25 -7.14 9.54 4.54
CA ARG A 25 -6.17 10.49 4.00
C ARG A 25 -5.03 9.70 3.35
N ASN A 26 -4.81 9.90 2.06
CA ASN A 26 -3.67 9.35 1.34
C ASN A 26 -2.82 10.50 0.79
N ARG A 27 -1.63 10.71 1.36
CA ARG A 27 -0.81 11.91 1.12
C ARG A 27 -1.64 13.18 1.43
N ALA A 28 -1.95 13.98 0.41
CA ALA A 28 -2.77 15.18 0.49
C ALA A 28 -4.20 14.99 -0.04
N GLU A 29 -4.59 13.77 -0.41
CA GLU A 29 -5.93 13.45 -0.93
C GLU A 29 -6.80 12.84 0.18
N PHE A 30 -8.06 13.28 0.24
CA PHE A 30 -9.05 12.82 1.21
C PHE A 30 -10.16 12.07 0.48
N LEU A 31 -10.55 10.91 1.02
CA LEU A 31 -11.56 10.05 0.42
C LEU A 31 -12.59 9.69 1.49
N SER A 32 -13.87 9.64 1.10
CA SER A 32 -14.96 9.24 1.97
C SER A 32 -15.79 8.18 1.26
N GLY A 33 -15.86 6.99 1.87
CA GLY A 33 -16.61 5.86 1.39
C GLY A 33 -15.85 4.94 0.42
N ARG A 34 -16.30 3.67 0.39
CA ARG A 34 -15.67 2.59 -0.39
C ARG A 34 -15.60 2.88 -1.89
N GLU A 35 -16.61 3.55 -2.45
CA GLU A 35 -16.63 3.92 -3.87
C GLU A 35 -15.47 4.87 -4.23
N MET A 36 -15.24 5.92 -3.42
CA MET A 36 -14.13 6.86 -3.63
C MET A 36 -12.77 6.18 -3.49
N ILE A 37 -12.66 5.21 -2.58
CA ILE A 37 -11.48 4.37 -2.43
C ILE A 37 -11.22 3.56 -3.70
N VAL A 38 -12.24 2.91 -4.28
CA VAL A 38 -12.09 2.17 -5.55
C VAL A 38 -11.60 3.09 -6.66
N GLN A 39 -12.17 4.29 -6.79
CA GLN A 39 -11.75 5.24 -7.82
C GLN A 39 -10.31 5.73 -7.62
N PHE A 40 -9.91 5.98 -6.37
CA PHE A 40 -8.52 6.29 -6.04
C PHE A 40 -7.57 5.15 -6.43
N LEU A 41 -7.91 3.91 -6.08
CA LEU A 41 -7.08 2.74 -6.38
C LEU A 41 -6.94 2.50 -7.89
N ARG A 42 -8.00 2.73 -8.68
CA ARG A 42 -7.91 2.73 -10.15
C ARG A 42 -6.89 3.73 -10.67
N ARG A 43 -6.97 4.99 -10.21
CA ARG A 43 -6.01 6.04 -10.61
C ARG A 43 -4.59 5.70 -10.16
N LYS A 44 -4.44 5.16 -8.94
CA LYS A 44 -3.16 4.75 -8.38
C LYS A 44 -2.46 3.77 -9.31
N TRP A 45 -3.10 2.67 -9.69
CA TRP A 45 -2.45 1.63 -10.49
C TRP A 45 -2.49 1.88 -12.00
N ALA A 46 -3.25 2.87 -12.48
CA ALA A 46 -3.05 3.43 -13.81
C ALA A 46 -1.74 4.22 -13.92
N LYS A 47 -1.29 4.85 -12.82
CA LYS A 47 -0.03 5.61 -12.74
C LYS A 47 1.15 4.75 -12.30
N GLU A 48 0.96 3.95 -11.25
CA GLU A 48 2.03 3.21 -10.59
C GLU A 48 2.19 1.82 -11.20
N LEU A 49 2.90 1.75 -12.32
CA LEU A 49 3.09 0.51 -13.09
C LEU A 49 4.11 -0.41 -12.41
N ASP A 50 3.99 -1.71 -12.66
CA ASP A 50 4.86 -2.75 -12.09
C ASP A 50 4.95 -2.75 -10.55
N TYR A 51 3.89 -2.26 -9.91
CA TYR A 51 3.74 -2.11 -8.46
C TYR A 51 4.03 -3.40 -7.68
N ARG A 52 4.95 -3.30 -6.72
CA ARG A 52 5.28 -4.33 -5.73
C ARG A 52 5.43 -3.70 -4.36
N LEU A 53 4.75 -4.28 -3.36
CA LEU A 53 4.65 -3.72 -2.02
C LEU A 53 5.14 -4.72 -0.97
N ILE A 54 5.82 -4.18 0.04
CA ILE A 54 6.10 -4.85 1.31
C ILE A 54 5.58 -3.96 2.45
N LYS A 55 4.82 -4.54 3.36
CA LYS A 55 4.34 -3.95 4.61
C LYS A 55 5.00 -4.66 5.78
N GLU A 56 5.31 -3.92 6.82
CA GLU A 56 5.88 -4.44 8.05
C GLU A 56 5.21 -3.76 9.25
N PHE A 57 4.82 -4.57 10.22
CA PHE A 57 4.22 -4.11 11.46
C PHE A 57 5.18 -3.15 12.20
N TRP A 58 4.64 -2.10 12.82
CA TRP A 58 5.42 -1.18 13.65
C TRP A 58 4.96 -1.16 15.11
N ALA A 59 3.68 -0.92 15.35
CA ALA A 59 3.08 -0.87 16.68
C ALA A 59 1.57 -1.11 16.60
N PHE A 60 0.93 -1.50 17.70
CA PHE A 60 -0.52 -1.49 17.84
C PHE A 60 -0.92 -0.90 19.19
N ASP A 61 -2.15 -0.42 19.26
CA ASP A 61 -2.82 0.04 20.47
C ASP A 61 -4.33 -0.18 20.30
N ASP A 62 -4.93 -1.07 21.10
CA ASP A 62 -6.31 -1.53 20.94
C ASP A 62 -6.66 -1.93 19.49
N ALA A 63 -7.64 -1.25 18.89
CA ALA A 63 -8.11 -1.47 17.52
C ALA A 63 -7.27 -0.74 16.46
N ARG A 64 -6.08 -0.22 16.81
CA ARG A 64 -5.23 0.56 15.91
C ARG A 64 -3.91 -0.13 15.64
N ILE A 65 -3.49 -0.07 14.37
CA ILE A 65 -2.21 -0.61 13.93
C ILE A 65 -1.44 0.48 13.18
N SER A 66 -0.18 0.66 13.52
CA SER A 66 0.80 1.43 12.76
C SER A 66 1.65 0.47 11.92
N VAL A 67 1.83 0.82 10.65
CA VAL A 67 2.54 0.01 9.67
C VAL A 67 3.57 0.85 8.94
N ARG A 68 4.76 0.29 8.76
CA ARG A 68 5.77 0.79 7.82
C ARG A 68 5.60 0.03 6.52
N PHE A 69 5.81 0.69 5.39
CA PHE A 69 5.79 0.01 4.11
C PHE A 69 6.70 0.69 3.10
N ALA A 70 7.11 -0.07 2.10
CA ALA A 70 7.68 0.49 0.90
C ALA A 70 7.17 -0.25 -0.33
N TYR A 71 7.04 0.47 -1.44
CA TYR A 71 6.67 -0.12 -2.72
C TYR A 71 7.54 0.42 -3.85
N GLU A 72 7.85 -0.45 -4.81
CA GLU A 72 8.58 -0.09 -6.03
C GLU A 72 7.61 -0.10 -7.22
N TRP A 73 7.79 0.88 -8.10
CA TRP A 73 6.95 1.07 -9.28
C TRP A 73 7.70 1.92 -10.31
N ARG A 74 7.18 1.97 -11.53
CA ARG A 74 7.63 2.92 -12.56
C ARG A 74 6.48 3.69 -13.18
N ASP A 75 6.75 4.88 -13.65
CA ASP A 75 5.79 5.63 -14.46
C ASP A 75 5.74 5.13 -15.92
N ASP A 76 4.89 5.76 -16.72
CA ASP A 76 4.73 5.50 -18.16
C ASP A 76 5.93 5.97 -19.00
N SER A 77 6.79 6.80 -18.42
CA SER A 77 8.04 7.29 -19.00
C SER A 77 9.24 6.39 -18.69
N GLY A 78 9.05 5.35 -17.87
CA GLY A 78 10.07 4.38 -17.50
C GLY A 78 10.93 4.78 -16.30
N ASN A 79 10.61 5.89 -15.62
CA ASN A 79 11.32 6.30 -14.41
C ASN A 79 10.90 5.40 -13.24
N TRP A 80 11.87 4.86 -12.52
CA TRP A 80 11.62 4.00 -11.36
C TRP A 80 11.60 4.81 -10.06
N PHE A 81 10.76 4.36 -9.13
CA PHE A 81 10.62 4.95 -7.81
C PHE A 81 10.56 3.88 -6.74
N ARG A 82 11.12 4.20 -5.57
CA ARG A 82 10.79 3.53 -4.32
C ARG A 82 10.03 4.51 -3.43
N SER A 83 8.79 4.17 -3.14
CA SER A 83 7.94 4.96 -2.26
C SER A 83 8.03 4.40 -0.84
N TYR A 84 8.36 5.24 0.12
CA TYR A 84 8.41 4.92 1.54
C TYR A 84 7.17 5.48 2.22
N GLY A 85 6.50 4.67 3.04
CA GLY A 85 5.25 5.07 3.65
C GLY A 85 5.10 4.63 5.10
N ASN A 86 4.35 5.45 5.82
CA ASN A 86 3.76 5.12 7.10
C ASN A 86 2.26 5.18 6.95
N GLU A 87 1.56 4.16 7.44
CA GLU A 87 0.12 4.18 7.52
C GLU A 87 -0.39 3.72 8.88
N ASN A 88 -1.46 4.37 9.32
CA ASN A 88 -2.18 4.06 10.53
C ASN A 88 -3.58 3.61 10.16
N TRP A 89 -3.96 2.45 10.70
CA TRP A 89 -5.25 1.82 10.50
C TRP A 89 -5.99 1.81 11.83
N GLU A 90 -7.29 2.07 11.77
CA GLU A 90 -8.23 1.78 12.86
C GLU A 90 -9.22 0.76 12.32
N PHE A 91 -9.57 -0.23 13.14
CA PHE A 91 -10.48 -1.31 12.81
C PHE A 91 -11.77 -1.22 13.63
N ASP A 92 -12.89 -1.64 13.05
CA ASP A 92 -14.14 -1.85 13.76
C ASP A 92 -14.23 -3.29 14.33
N GLU A 93 -15.31 -3.57 15.04
CA GLU A 93 -15.56 -4.90 15.65
C GLU A 93 -15.74 -6.03 14.62
N SER A 94 -16.02 -5.69 13.36
CA SER A 94 -16.12 -6.65 12.25
C SER A 94 -14.78 -6.87 11.53
N GLY A 95 -13.70 -6.21 11.99
CA GLY A 95 -12.37 -6.29 11.41
C GLY A 95 -12.21 -5.50 10.11
N LEU A 96 -13.14 -4.58 9.79
CA LEU A 96 -13.02 -3.67 8.65
C LEU A 96 -12.38 -2.35 9.09
N MET A 97 -11.73 -1.63 8.17
CA MET A 97 -11.08 -0.36 8.47
C MET A 97 -12.00 0.85 8.24
N PRO A 98 -12.61 1.46 9.28
CA PRO A 98 -13.30 2.74 9.16
C PRO A 98 -12.36 3.91 8.89
N ARG A 99 -11.06 3.79 9.22
CA ARG A 99 -10.10 4.88 9.04
C ARG A 99 -8.75 4.39 8.56
N ARG A 100 -8.21 5.07 7.54
CA ARG A 100 -6.83 4.86 7.05
C ARG A 100 -6.13 6.20 6.82
N ILE A 101 -5.01 6.40 7.49
CA ILE A 101 -4.17 7.59 7.32
C ILE A 101 -2.82 7.13 6.78
N ALA A 102 -2.43 7.58 5.59
CA ALA A 102 -1.17 7.21 4.97
C ALA A 102 -0.38 8.44 4.51
N SER A 103 0.89 8.52 4.92
CA SER A 103 1.87 9.48 4.44
C SER A 103 2.95 8.72 3.66
N ILE A 104 3.29 9.22 2.47
CA ILE A 104 4.14 8.50 1.51
C ILE A 104 5.04 9.51 0.80
N ASN A 105 6.32 9.19 0.68
CA ASN A 105 7.33 9.98 -0.02
C ASN A 105 8.00 9.12 -1.10
N ASP A 106 8.22 9.69 -2.27
CA ASP A 106 8.79 8.98 -3.42
C ASP A 106 10.27 9.34 -3.57
N LEU A 107 11.11 8.32 -3.67
CA LEU A 107 12.52 8.44 -4.00
C LEU A 107 12.72 7.91 -5.43
N PRO A 108 13.16 8.74 -6.40
CA PRO A 108 13.63 8.25 -7.69
C PRO A 108 14.78 7.27 -7.49
N ILE A 109 14.76 6.16 -8.21
CA ILE A 109 15.82 5.14 -8.21
C ILE A 109 16.13 4.72 -9.65
N GLU A 110 17.32 4.20 -9.88
CA GLU A 110 17.63 3.47 -11.10
C GLU A 110 16.95 2.09 -11.09
N GLU A 111 16.71 1.52 -12.28
CA GLU A 111 16.20 0.14 -12.38
C GLU A 111 17.14 -0.87 -11.70
N SER A 112 18.46 -0.61 -11.75
CA SER A 112 19.51 -1.41 -11.12
C SER A 112 19.35 -1.50 -9.60
N GLU A 113 18.83 -0.45 -8.97
CA GLU A 113 18.68 -0.31 -7.52
C GLU A 113 17.43 -0.99 -6.95
N ARG A 114 16.55 -1.52 -7.82
CA ARG A 114 15.33 -2.23 -7.39
C ARG A 114 15.68 -3.45 -6.53
N LYS A 115 14.96 -3.58 -5.42
CA LYS A 115 15.06 -4.70 -4.48
C LYS A 115 13.91 -5.69 -4.63
N TYR A 116 12.79 -5.30 -5.26
CA TYR A 116 11.59 -6.13 -5.34
C TYR A 116 11.51 -6.84 -6.67
N ARG A 117 11.98 -8.10 -6.69
CA ARG A 117 12.12 -8.92 -7.91
C ARG A 117 11.39 -10.25 -7.77
N TRP A 118 10.07 -10.20 -7.82
CA TRP A 118 9.20 -11.38 -7.92
C TRP A 118 8.12 -11.18 -9.02
N PRO A 119 7.45 -12.25 -9.50
CA PRO A 119 6.32 -12.11 -10.40
C PRO A 119 5.23 -11.19 -9.83
N LEU A 120 4.54 -10.44 -10.68
CA LEU A 120 3.51 -9.51 -10.23
C LEU A 120 2.38 -10.22 -9.45
N GLY A 121 2.20 -9.87 -8.18
CA GLY A 121 1.21 -10.49 -7.30
C GLY A 121 1.78 -10.71 -5.89
N HIS A 122 1.27 -11.74 -5.22
CA HIS A 122 1.69 -12.15 -3.86
C HIS A 122 3.22 -12.16 -3.73
N ARG A 123 3.74 -11.54 -2.69
CA ARG A 123 5.17 -11.62 -2.37
C ARG A 123 5.46 -13.05 -1.92
N PRO A 124 6.43 -13.76 -2.53
CA PRO A 124 6.80 -15.10 -2.08
C PRO A 124 7.17 -15.10 -0.59
N ASP A 125 6.76 -16.14 0.14
CA ASP A 125 6.93 -16.21 1.60
C ASP A 125 8.41 -16.12 2.02
N GLU A 126 9.31 -16.68 1.21
CA GLU A 126 10.77 -16.64 1.41
C GLU A 126 11.44 -15.32 0.98
N HIS A 127 10.71 -14.41 0.33
CA HIS A 127 11.28 -13.12 -0.04
C HIS A 127 11.49 -12.27 1.22
N PRO A 128 12.66 -11.62 1.41
CA PRO A 128 12.92 -10.83 2.60
C PRO A 128 11.90 -9.69 2.80
N GLY A 129 11.57 -9.41 4.06
CA GLY A 129 10.76 -8.27 4.50
C GLY A 129 11.52 -6.95 4.52
N LEU A 130 10.88 -5.86 4.97
CA LEU A 130 11.48 -4.51 4.96
C LEU A 130 12.76 -4.44 5.79
N SER A 131 12.71 -4.89 7.05
CA SER A 131 13.86 -4.84 7.95
C SER A 131 15.03 -5.67 7.43
N GLN A 132 14.76 -6.83 6.83
CA GLN A 132 15.80 -7.70 6.24
C GLN A 132 16.46 -7.09 5.00
N LEU A 133 15.76 -6.20 4.30
CA LEU A 133 16.30 -5.44 3.17
C LEU A 133 17.02 -4.15 3.58
N GLY A 134 17.07 -3.83 4.88
CA GLY A 134 17.64 -2.59 5.41
C GLY A 134 16.90 -1.35 4.92
N LEU A 135 15.57 -1.43 4.82
CA LEU A 135 14.67 -0.35 4.40
C LEU A 135 13.84 0.21 5.56
#